data_AF-A0AA39I0F0-F1
#
_entry.id   AF-A0AA39I0F0-F1
#
_cell.length_a   1.000
_cell.length_b   1.000
_cell.length_c   1.000
_cell.angle_alpha   90.00
_cell.angle_beta   90.00
_cell.angle_gamma   90.00
#
_symmetry.space_group_name_H-M   'P 1'
#
loop_
_entity.id
_entity.type
_entity.pdbx_description
1 polymer ?
#
loop_
_entity_poly.entity_id
_entity_poly.type
_entity_poly.pdbx_seq_one_letter_code
_entity_poly.pdbx_strand_id
1 'polypeptide(L)'
;MDANIDLSCVILHGYILYKVVFRRVFGQLFGWIWISRQLALVILCVVDGALFGSSLTLYPDIDVTKVGQCAAQLLVVLSIHVFISSLLIAFNRCLLIQKPLTFKNVFTTKKTAYLIALAWLIPTGIVVSTRFLPFCTDAEDVQLPKCFTVETLLSGLIVYSTVILTFVSDMAAIWTLRQMSKIRTEFLSNHLSPGNRRRQLNFCYMLMLESLVAIPSSILQAFYDSPFWNVVVILDG
;
A
#
# COMPACT_ATOMS: atom_id res chain seq x y z
N MET A 1 2.13 22.29 -0.38
CA MET A 1 2.90 21.12 0.06
C MET A 1 4.36 21.42 -0.28
N ASP A 2 5.27 21.32 0.69
CA ASP A 2 6.65 21.78 0.49
C ASP A 2 7.42 20.75 -0.35
N ALA A 3 7.97 21.17 -1.51
CA ALA A 3 8.74 20.30 -2.42
C ALA A 3 9.90 19.54 -1.73
N ASN A 4 10.36 20.03 -0.57
CA ASN A 4 11.36 19.38 0.27
C ASN A 4 10.87 18.03 0.85
N ILE A 5 9.58 17.90 1.14
CA ILE A 5 8.99 16.68 1.71
C ILE A 5 9.02 15.56 0.66
N ASP A 6 8.70 15.87 -0.60
CA ASP A 6 8.62 14.86 -1.67
C ASP A 6 10.00 14.33 -2.05
N LEU A 7 11.02 15.21 -2.10
CA LEU A 7 12.40 14.79 -2.35
C LEU A 7 12.89 13.83 -1.26
N SER A 8 12.56 14.11 0.00
CA SER A 8 12.92 13.23 1.11
C SER A 8 12.26 11.85 1.00
N CYS A 9 11.00 11.79 0.54
CA CYS A 9 10.28 10.54 0.28
C CYS A 9 11.00 9.71 -0.80
N VAL A 10 11.32 10.34 -1.95
CA VAL A 10 11.98 9.67 -3.08
C VAL A 10 13.34 9.11 -2.66
N ILE A 11 14.15 9.89 -1.93
CA ILE A 11 15.46 9.44 -1.44
C ILE A 11 15.31 8.26 -0.48
N LEU A 12 14.38 8.34 0.48
CA LEU A 12 14.15 7.29 1.47
C LEU A 12 13.71 5.98 0.80
N HIS A 13 12.67 6.01 -0.02
CA HIS A 13 12.15 4.81 -0.69
C HIS A 13 13.11 4.29 -1.75
N GLY A 14 13.82 5.17 -2.47
CA GLY A 14 14.89 4.80 -3.39
C GLY A 14 16.03 4.06 -2.69
N TYR A 15 16.46 4.55 -1.51
CA TYR A 15 17.49 3.88 -0.71
C TYR A 15 17.03 2.52 -0.19
N ILE A 16 15.78 2.40 0.29
CA ILE A 16 15.20 1.12 0.73
C ILE A 16 15.17 0.13 -0.45
N LEU A 17 14.68 0.58 -1.61
CA LEU A 17 14.64 -0.22 -2.83
C LEU A 17 16.04 -0.71 -3.24
N TYR A 18 17.02 0.20 -3.28
CA TYR A 18 18.43 -0.13 -3.53
C TYR A 18 18.92 -1.21 -2.55
N LYS A 19 18.67 -1.06 -1.25
CA LYS A 19 19.11 -2.05 -0.26
C LYS A 19 18.47 -3.41 -0.51
N VAL A 20 17.18 -3.46 -0.81
CA VAL A 20 16.45 -4.72 -1.01
C VAL A 20 16.94 -5.45 -2.26
N VAL A 21 17.15 -4.72 -3.36
CA VAL A 21 17.63 -5.29 -4.64
C VAL A 21 19.07 -5.79 -4.51
N PHE A 22 19.99 -4.96 -4.05
CA PHE A 22 21.42 -5.25 -4.12
C PHE A 22 21.95 -6.06 -2.93
N ARG A 23 21.42 -5.85 -1.72
CA ARG A 23 21.87 -6.59 -0.52
C ARG A 23 21.10 -7.89 -0.29
N ARG A 24 20.09 -8.19 -1.11
CA ARG A 24 19.23 -9.40 -1.00
C ARG A 24 18.82 -9.67 0.45
N VAL A 25 18.41 -8.61 1.14
CA VAL A 25 18.08 -8.64 2.59
C VAL A 25 16.95 -9.64 2.87
N PHE A 26 16.09 -9.85 1.88
CA PHE A 26 14.97 -10.77 1.92
C PHE A 26 15.19 -11.99 1.04
N GLY A 27 14.54 -13.10 1.39
CA GLY A 27 14.48 -14.28 0.52
C GLY A 27 13.86 -13.95 -0.83
N GLN A 28 14.24 -14.67 -1.89
CA GLN A 28 13.90 -14.35 -3.27
C GLN A 28 12.41 -14.04 -3.49
N LEU A 29 11.51 -14.88 -2.95
CA LEU A 29 10.07 -14.72 -3.12
C LEU A 29 9.50 -13.46 -2.43
N PHE A 30 9.91 -13.22 -1.18
CA PHE A 30 9.47 -12.05 -0.41
C PHE A 30 10.07 -10.76 -0.97
N GLY A 31 11.33 -10.83 -1.43
CA GLY A 31 12.05 -9.72 -2.04
C GLY A 31 11.31 -9.15 -3.24
N TRP A 32 10.77 -9.98 -4.14
CA TRP A 32 10.04 -9.51 -5.33
C TRP A 32 8.78 -8.72 -4.98
N ILE A 33 7.98 -9.18 -4.01
CA ILE A 33 6.77 -8.47 -3.57
C ILE A 33 7.16 -7.12 -2.96
N TRP A 34 8.21 -7.11 -2.14
CA TRP A 34 8.72 -5.89 -1.51
C TRP A 34 9.26 -4.89 -2.54
N ILE A 35 9.98 -5.36 -3.56
CA ILE A 35 10.48 -4.54 -4.66
C ILE A 35 9.33 -3.89 -5.41
N SER A 36 8.27 -4.64 -5.74
CA SER A 36 7.08 -4.09 -6.42
C SER A 36 6.44 -2.96 -5.59
N ARG A 37 6.24 -3.18 -4.29
CA ARG A 37 5.71 -2.18 -3.37
C ARG A 37 6.56 -0.91 -3.33
N GLN A 38 7.87 -1.05 -3.18
CA GLN A 38 8.78 0.09 -3.08
C GLN A 38 8.90 0.84 -4.41
N LEU A 39 8.86 0.13 -5.54
CA LEU A 39 8.84 0.75 -6.86
C LEU A 39 7.57 1.62 -7.02
N ALA A 40 6.41 1.12 -6.62
CA ALA A 40 5.17 1.89 -6.67
C ALA A 40 5.22 3.14 -5.77
N LEU A 41 5.80 3.03 -4.56
CA LEU A 41 5.99 4.18 -3.65
C LEU A 41 6.92 5.24 -4.23
N VAL A 42 8.03 4.84 -4.86
CA VAL A 42 8.94 5.79 -5.53
C VAL A 42 8.23 6.50 -6.67
N ILE A 43 7.50 5.78 -7.52
CA ILE A 43 6.74 6.39 -8.62
C ILE A 43 5.68 7.34 -8.06
N LEU A 44 4.97 6.93 -7.00
CA LEU A 44 3.97 7.76 -6.34
C LEU A 44 4.58 9.07 -5.84
N CYS A 45 5.70 9.04 -5.09
CA CYS A 45 6.34 10.26 -4.60
C CYS A 45 6.93 11.15 -5.71
N VAL A 46 7.40 10.56 -6.82
CA VAL A 46 7.86 11.34 -7.98
C VAL A 46 6.69 12.03 -8.68
N VAL A 47 5.60 11.30 -8.94
CA VAL A 47 4.42 11.85 -9.62
C VAL A 47 3.75 12.91 -8.76
N ASP A 48 3.58 12.64 -7.46
CA ASP A 48 2.96 13.56 -6.50
C ASP A 48 3.77 14.86 -6.36
N GLY A 49 5.08 14.75 -6.08
CA GLY A 49 5.91 15.95 -5.89
C GLY A 49 6.17 16.76 -7.16
N ALA A 50 6.35 16.09 -8.30
CA ALA A 50 6.61 16.78 -9.57
C ALA A 50 5.34 17.44 -10.11
N LEU A 51 4.20 16.72 -10.12
CA LEU A 51 2.98 17.21 -10.74
C LEU A 51 2.10 17.98 -9.77
N PHE A 52 1.83 17.46 -8.58
CA PHE A 52 0.91 18.12 -7.66
C PHE A 52 1.64 19.14 -6.79
N GLY A 53 2.79 18.82 -6.22
CA GLY A 53 3.55 19.77 -5.39
C GLY A 53 3.99 21.01 -6.17
N SER A 54 4.88 20.82 -7.14
CA SER A 54 5.49 21.94 -7.87
C SER A 54 4.56 22.55 -8.92
N SER A 55 3.83 21.71 -9.67
CA SER A 55 3.06 22.21 -10.82
C SER A 55 1.75 22.88 -10.42
N LEU A 56 1.08 22.55 -9.30
CA LEU A 56 -0.09 23.32 -8.86
C LEU A 56 0.25 24.78 -8.53
N THR A 57 1.46 25.04 -8.03
CA THR A 57 1.90 26.42 -7.74
C THR A 57 2.22 27.21 -8.99
N LEU A 58 2.71 26.55 -10.05
CA LEU A 58 3.09 27.19 -11.31
C LEU A 58 1.96 27.24 -12.33
N TYR A 59 1.06 26.25 -12.29
CA TYR A 59 -0.02 25.99 -13.23
C TYR A 59 -1.27 25.54 -12.46
N PRO A 60 -2.07 26.48 -11.93
CA PRO A 60 -3.22 26.15 -11.09
C PRO A 60 -4.27 25.29 -11.81
N ASP A 61 -4.37 25.38 -13.14
CA ASP A 61 -5.35 24.65 -13.95
C ASP A 61 -4.89 23.25 -14.39
N ILE A 62 -3.75 22.75 -13.86
CA ILE A 62 -3.18 21.46 -14.28
C ILE A 62 -4.12 20.28 -14.01
N ASP A 63 -4.94 20.38 -12.95
CA ASP A 63 -5.96 19.40 -12.55
C ASP A 63 -7.08 19.24 -13.60
N VAL A 64 -7.43 20.32 -14.31
CA VAL A 64 -8.41 20.29 -15.40
C VAL A 64 -7.83 19.68 -16.67
N THR A 65 -6.50 19.75 -16.85
CA THR A 65 -5.86 19.18 -18.04
C THR A 65 -5.95 17.65 -18.08
N LYS A 66 -5.99 17.08 -19.30
CA LYS A 66 -5.94 15.62 -19.50
C LYS A 66 -4.73 14.97 -18.84
N VAL A 67 -3.60 15.70 -18.75
CA VAL A 67 -2.37 15.21 -18.13
C VAL A 67 -2.55 15.11 -16.62
N GLY A 68 -3.07 16.15 -15.97
CA GLY A 68 -3.36 16.12 -14.52
C GLY A 68 -4.38 15.04 -14.15
N GLN A 69 -5.43 14.87 -14.95
CA GLN A 69 -6.39 13.79 -14.75
C GLN A 69 -5.75 12.40 -14.88
N CYS A 70 -4.91 12.18 -15.89
CA CYS A 70 -4.20 10.91 -16.07
C CYS A 70 -3.24 10.64 -14.90
N ALA A 71 -2.54 11.68 -14.43
CA ALA A 71 -1.65 11.60 -13.28
C ALA A 71 -2.39 11.27 -11.99
N ALA A 72 -3.53 11.92 -11.73
CA ALA A 72 -4.39 11.62 -10.58
C ALA A 72 -4.84 10.16 -10.59
N GLN A 73 -5.28 9.65 -11.73
CA GLN A 73 -5.67 8.24 -11.87
C GLN A 73 -4.48 7.28 -11.64
N LEU A 74 -3.30 7.62 -12.15
CA LEU A 74 -2.09 6.84 -11.89
C LEU A 74 -1.77 6.80 -10.38
N LEU A 75 -1.91 7.93 -9.67
CA LEU A 75 -1.72 7.98 -8.22
C LEU A 75 -2.71 7.07 -7.47
N VAL A 76 -3.98 7.07 -7.87
CA VAL A 76 -5.00 6.17 -7.29
C VAL A 76 -4.62 4.71 -7.51
N VAL A 77 -4.23 4.34 -8.74
CA VAL A 77 -3.80 2.97 -9.07
C VAL A 77 -2.59 2.55 -8.23
N LEU A 78 -1.56 3.41 -8.14
CA LEU A 78 -0.35 3.14 -7.36
C LEU A 78 -0.66 3.02 -5.87
N SER A 79 -1.54 3.86 -5.34
CA SER A 79 -1.96 3.82 -3.94
C SER A 79 -2.62 2.49 -3.61
N ILE A 80 -3.63 2.08 -4.37
CA ILE A 80 -4.30 0.78 -4.18
C ILE A 80 -3.30 -0.37 -4.32
N HIS A 81 -2.38 -0.31 -5.29
CA HIS A 81 -1.33 -1.32 -5.45
C HIS A 81 -0.42 -1.46 -4.22
N VAL A 82 -0.05 -0.35 -3.57
CA VAL A 82 0.75 -0.35 -2.34
C VAL A 82 0.01 -1.08 -1.22
N PHE A 83 -1.29 -0.84 -1.06
CA PHE A 83 -2.10 -1.52 -0.05
C PHE A 83 -2.30 -3.02 -0.34
N ILE A 84 -2.60 -3.39 -1.58
CA ILE A 84 -2.69 -4.80 -2.00
C ILE A 84 -1.34 -5.51 -1.78
N SER A 85 -0.23 -4.87 -2.13
CA SER A 85 1.11 -5.42 -1.90
C SER A 85 1.41 -5.60 -0.41
N SER A 86 0.94 -4.69 0.44
CA SER A 86 1.05 -4.79 1.90
C SER A 86 0.25 -5.97 2.44
N LEU A 87 -0.95 -6.22 1.92
CA LEU A 87 -1.75 -7.40 2.23
C LEU A 87 -1.04 -8.70 1.80
N LEU A 88 -0.45 -8.74 0.59
CA LEU A 88 0.32 -9.89 0.12
C LEU A 88 1.54 -10.16 1.02
N ILE A 89 2.21 -9.12 1.50
CA ILE A 89 3.33 -9.22 2.45
C ILE A 89 2.87 -9.77 3.80
N ALA A 90 1.74 -9.31 4.33
CA ALA A 90 1.15 -9.85 5.57
C ALA A 90 0.74 -11.31 5.41
N PHE A 91 0.06 -11.66 4.31
CA PHE A 91 -0.36 -13.03 4.04
C PHE A 91 0.83 -13.98 3.87
N ASN A 92 1.90 -13.54 3.18
CA ASN A 92 3.13 -14.29 3.05
C ASN A 92 3.75 -14.64 4.42
N ARG A 93 3.84 -13.65 5.32
CA ARG A 93 4.35 -13.84 6.68
C ARG A 93 3.46 -14.74 7.52
N CYS A 94 2.14 -14.53 7.44
CA CYS A 94 1.15 -15.33 8.14
C CYS A 94 1.28 -16.81 7.76
N LEU A 95 1.33 -17.13 6.46
CA LEU A 95 1.52 -18.51 6.00
C LEU A 95 2.88 -19.09 6.39
N LEU A 96 3.95 -18.29 6.33
CA LEU A 96 5.28 -18.73 6.71
C LEU A 96 5.36 -19.11 8.20
N ILE A 97 4.68 -18.35 9.08
CA ILE A 97 4.65 -18.60 10.52
C ILE A 97 3.68 -19.73 10.87
N GLN A 98 2.47 -19.72 10.33
CA GLN A 98 1.42 -20.65 10.72
C GLN A 98 1.57 -22.03 10.08
N LYS A 99 1.90 -22.09 8.78
CA LYS A 99 1.86 -23.33 7.97
C LYS A 99 3.03 -23.39 6.98
N PRO A 100 4.25 -23.67 7.43
CA PRO A 100 5.46 -23.64 6.59
C PRO A 100 5.43 -24.66 5.43
N LEU A 101 4.72 -25.78 5.58
CA LEU A 101 4.54 -26.76 4.49
C LEU A 101 3.65 -26.19 3.37
N THR A 102 2.51 -25.59 3.75
CA THR A 102 1.60 -24.94 2.80
C THR A 102 2.26 -23.74 2.12
N PHE A 103 3.09 -23.00 2.86
CA PHE A 103 3.84 -21.86 2.32
C PHE A 103 4.63 -22.22 1.05
N LYS A 104 5.35 -23.36 1.05
CA LYS A 104 6.14 -23.80 -0.12
C LYS A 104 5.29 -24.10 -1.35
N ASN A 105 4.04 -24.54 -1.15
CA ASN A 105 3.12 -24.87 -2.23
C ASN A 105 2.43 -23.61 -2.81
N VAL A 106 2.15 -22.63 -1.95
CA VAL A 106 1.48 -21.37 -2.32
C VAL A 106 2.48 -20.40 -2.96
N PHE A 107 3.61 -20.16 -2.30
CA PHE A 107 4.62 -19.22 -2.77
C PHE A 107 5.74 -19.97 -3.51
N THR A 108 5.56 -20.09 -4.82
CA THR A 108 6.61 -20.47 -5.77
C THR A 108 6.93 -19.26 -6.64
N THR A 109 8.11 -19.21 -7.27
CA THR A 109 8.54 -18.04 -8.08
C THR A 109 7.50 -17.65 -9.14
N LYS A 110 6.94 -18.64 -9.83
CA LYS A 110 5.90 -18.42 -10.85
C LYS A 110 4.61 -17.87 -10.23
N LYS A 111 4.12 -18.49 -9.15
CA LYS A 111 2.89 -18.05 -8.46
C LYS A 111 3.06 -16.65 -7.86
N THR A 112 4.20 -16.34 -7.26
CA THR A 112 4.49 -15.00 -6.74
C THR A 112 4.50 -13.95 -7.85
N ALA A 113 5.09 -14.25 -9.01
CA ALA A 113 5.03 -13.35 -10.16
C ALA A 113 3.58 -13.11 -10.62
N TYR A 114 2.74 -14.15 -10.68
CA TYR A 114 1.31 -13.99 -10.98
C TYR A 114 0.59 -13.14 -9.93
N LEU A 115 0.86 -13.32 -8.63
CA LEU A 115 0.26 -12.50 -7.56
C LEU A 115 0.66 -11.02 -7.69
N ILE A 116 1.92 -10.74 -8.02
CA ILE A 116 2.39 -9.37 -8.25
C ILE A 116 1.70 -8.78 -9.49
N ALA A 117 1.61 -9.53 -10.59
CA ALA A 117 0.92 -9.08 -11.80
C ALA A 117 -0.57 -8.78 -11.51
N LEU A 118 -1.26 -9.65 -10.78
CA LEU A 118 -2.64 -9.41 -10.36
C LEU A 118 -2.76 -8.18 -9.46
N ALA A 119 -1.80 -7.94 -8.56
CA ALA A 119 -1.78 -6.74 -7.73
C ALA A 119 -1.64 -5.43 -8.54
N TRP A 120 -1.08 -5.47 -9.75
CA TRP A 120 -1.05 -4.33 -10.68
C TRP A 120 -2.33 -4.24 -11.54
N LEU A 121 -2.80 -5.39 -12.02
CA LEU A 121 -3.96 -5.44 -12.92
C LEU A 121 -5.27 -5.10 -12.23
N ILE A 122 -5.47 -5.54 -10.99
CA ILE A 122 -6.70 -5.27 -10.22
C ILE A 122 -6.96 -3.76 -10.09
N PRO A 123 -6.07 -2.94 -9.50
CA PRO A 123 -6.31 -1.51 -9.34
C PRO A 123 -6.43 -0.78 -10.69
N THR A 124 -5.62 -1.18 -11.68
CA THR A 124 -5.72 -0.63 -13.04
C THR A 124 -7.10 -0.93 -13.65
N GLY A 125 -7.57 -2.17 -13.53
CA GLY A 125 -8.87 -2.59 -14.04
C GLY A 125 -10.02 -1.84 -13.36
N ILE A 126 -9.94 -1.60 -12.05
CA ILE A 126 -10.92 -0.82 -11.31
C ILE A 126 -11.01 0.61 -11.85
N VAL A 127 -9.89 1.33 -11.90
CA VAL A 127 -9.84 2.74 -12.35
C VAL A 127 -10.18 2.88 -13.84
N VAL A 128 -9.83 1.89 -14.67
CA VAL A 128 -10.22 1.88 -16.08
C VAL A 128 -11.71 1.57 -16.23
N SER A 129 -12.25 0.64 -15.43
CA SER A 129 -13.67 0.24 -15.52
C SER A 129 -14.63 1.36 -15.12
N THR A 130 -14.25 2.24 -14.18
CA THR A 130 -15.10 3.38 -13.78
C THR A 130 -15.37 4.32 -14.95
N ARG A 131 -14.42 4.46 -15.90
CA ARG A 131 -14.60 5.30 -17.10
C ARG A 131 -15.67 4.79 -18.06
N PHE A 132 -15.98 3.49 -18.04
CA PHE A 132 -16.98 2.87 -18.90
C PHE A 132 -18.38 2.86 -18.28
N LEU A 133 -18.56 3.41 -17.08
CA LEU A 133 -19.88 3.54 -16.46
C LEU A 133 -20.71 4.60 -17.20
N PRO A 134 -22.02 4.35 -17.45
CA PRO A 134 -22.86 5.23 -18.26
C PRO A 134 -22.98 6.64 -17.67
N PHE A 135 -22.92 6.76 -16.33
CA PHE A 135 -22.97 8.03 -15.62
C PHE A 135 -21.68 8.86 -15.73
N CYS A 136 -20.61 8.29 -16.30
CA CYS A 136 -19.32 8.97 -16.54
C CYS A 136 -19.13 9.40 -18.00
N THR A 137 -19.98 8.92 -18.92
CA THR A 137 -19.87 9.20 -20.37
C THR A 137 -20.70 10.40 -20.83
N ASP A 138 -21.65 10.87 -20.03
CA ASP A 138 -22.53 11.99 -20.42
C ASP A 138 -21.80 13.33 -20.26
N ALA A 139 -21.26 13.79 -21.38
CA ALA A 139 -20.37 14.94 -21.52
C ALA A 139 -21.07 16.31 -21.49
N GLU A 140 -22.10 16.50 -20.66
CA GLU A 140 -22.66 17.84 -20.41
C GLU A 140 -21.98 18.46 -19.19
N ASP A 141 -20.79 19.02 -19.44
CA ASP A 141 -19.97 20.07 -18.78
C ASP A 141 -19.94 20.30 -17.25
N VAL A 142 -20.75 19.62 -16.43
CA VAL A 142 -20.80 19.81 -14.96
C VAL A 142 -20.80 18.48 -14.19
N GLN A 143 -20.66 17.34 -14.87
CA GLN A 143 -20.83 16.00 -14.27
C GLN A 143 -19.56 15.33 -13.72
N LEU A 144 -18.39 16.00 -13.81
CA LEU A 144 -17.14 15.53 -13.18
C LEU A 144 -17.26 15.08 -11.70
N PRO A 145 -18.12 15.69 -10.84
CA PRO A 145 -18.19 15.32 -9.43
C PRO A 145 -18.62 13.87 -9.22
N LYS A 146 -19.56 13.35 -10.03
CA LYS A 146 -20.20 12.05 -9.75
C LYS A 146 -19.26 10.89 -10.03
N CYS A 147 -18.59 10.90 -11.19
CA CYS A 147 -17.66 9.84 -11.57
C CYS A 147 -16.49 9.76 -10.59
N PHE A 148 -15.91 10.93 -10.27
CA PHE A 148 -14.83 11.03 -9.29
C PHE A 148 -15.27 10.55 -7.90
N THR A 149 -16.49 10.89 -7.46
CA THR A 149 -17.03 10.43 -6.16
C THR A 149 -17.16 8.90 -6.13
N VAL A 150 -17.70 8.27 -7.18
CA VAL A 150 -17.84 6.82 -7.26
C VAL A 150 -16.48 6.12 -7.28
N GLU A 151 -15.54 6.62 -8.08
CA GLU A 151 -14.16 6.10 -8.13
C GLU A 151 -13.47 6.21 -6.77
N THR A 152 -13.60 7.36 -6.11
CA THR A 152 -13.04 7.61 -4.77
C THR A 152 -13.66 6.69 -3.72
N LEU A 153 -14.98 6.51 -3.75
CA LEU A 153 -15.69 5.63 -2.81
C LEU A 153 -15.26 4.17 -3.00
N LEU A 154 -15.20 3.69 -4.25
CA LEU A 154 -14.79 2.32 -4.56
C LEU A 154 -13.33 2.07 -4.19
N SER A 155 -12.44 3.00 -4.54
CA SER A 155 -11.02 2.96 -4.19
C SER A 155 -10.82 2.98 -2.67
N GLY A 156 -11.54 3.86 -1.98
CA GLY A 156 -11.55 3.95 -0.52
C GLY A 156 -11.97 2.64 0.13
N LEU A 157 -13.07 2.02 -0.32
CA LEU A 157 -13.54 0.73 0.20
C LEU A 157 -12.48 -0.38 0.04
N ILE A 158 -11.77 -0.39 -1.09
CA ILE A 158 -10.70 -1.37 -1.34
C ILE A 158 -9.50 -1.10 -0.44
N VAL A 159 -9.09 0.15 -0.28
CA VAL A 159 -8.00 0.53 0.63
C VAL A 159 -8.35 0.15 2.07
N TYR A 160 -9.53 0.52 2.57
CA TYR A 160 -9.93 0.18 3.94
C TYR A 160 -10.06 -1.33 4.16
N SER A 161 -10.66 -2.06 3.23
CA SER A 161 -10.76 -3.52 3.35
C SER A 161 -9.38 -4.21 3.34
N THR A 162 -8.47 -3.81 2.44
CA THR A 162 -7.10 -4.35 2.40
C THR A 162 -6.32 -4.02 3.66
N VAL A 163 -6.47 -2.82 4.21
CA VAL A 163 -5.89 -2.40 5.49
C VAL A 163 -6.39 -3.27 6.65
N ILE A 164 -7.71 -3.44 6.78
CA ILE A 164 -8.31 -4.27 7.84
C ILE A 164 -7.83 -5.72 7.71
N LEU A 165 -7.83 -6.28 6.50
CA LEU A 165 -7.34 -7.64 6.25
C LEU A 165 -5.85 -7.79 6.57
N THR A 166 -5.04 -6.78 6.28
CA THR A 166 -3.61 -6.74 6.62
C THR A 166 -3.43 -6.76 8.13
N PHE A 167 -4.15 -5.91 8.85
CA PHE A 167 -4.12 -5.85 10.31
C PHE A 167 -4.53 -7.18 10.95
N VAL A 168 -5.64 -7.77 10.49
CA VAL A 168 -6.11 -9.08 10.98
C VAL A 168 -5.09 -10.18 10.70
N SER A 169 -4.49 -10.19 9.50
CA SER A 169 -3.46 -11.17 9.13
C SER A 169 -2.21 -11.07 10.01
N ASP A 170 -1.76 -9.84 10.31
CA ASP A 170 -0.62 -9.61 11.18
C ASP A 170 -0.92 -9.96 12.64
N MET A 171 -2.11 -9.61 13.15
CA MET A 171 -2.55 -10.01 14.49
C MET A 171 -2.64 -11.53 14.63
N ALA A 172 -3.17 -12.23 13.62
CA ALA A 172 -3.22 -13.68 13.59
C ALA A 172 -1.81 -14.29 13.58
N ALA A 173 -0.87 -13.74 12.81
CA ALA A 173 0.51 -14.20 12.77
C ALA A 173 1.22 -14.03 14.14
N ILE A 174 1.03 -12.87 14.79
CA ILE A 174 1.58 -12.59 16.12
C ILE A 174 0.99 -13.51 17.17
N TRP A 175 -0.33 -13.72 17.14
CA TRP A 175 -1.02 -14.61 18.05
C TRP A 175 -0.48 -16.04 17.96
N THR A 176 -0.38 -16.58 16.73
CA THR A 176 0.20 -17.91 16.53
C THR A 176 1.65 -17.99 16.99
N LEU A 177 2.45 -16.94 16.72
CA LEU A 177 3.84 -16.91 17.15
C LEU A 177 3.97 -16.93 18.68
N ARG A 178 3.08 -16.23 19.40
CA ARG A 178 3.01 -16.28 20.87
C ARG A 178 2.61 -17.67 21.37
N GLN A 179 1.61 -18.31 20.76
CA GLN A 179 1.22 -19.68 21.14
C GLN A 179 2.37 -20.68 20.94
N MET A 180 3.05 -20.62 19.79
CA MET A 180 4.22 -21.45 19.52
C MET A 180 5.36 -21.16 20.49
N SER A 181 5.54 -19.92 20.92
CA SER A 181 6.59 -19.58 21.90
C SER A 181 6.41 -20.30 23.22
N LYS A 182 5.16 -20.44 23.70
CA LYS A 182 4.82 -21.09 24.96
C LYS A 182 5.09 -22.60 24.91
N ILE A 183 4.61 -23.26 23.85
CA ILE A 183 4.82 -24.70 23.64
C ILE A 183 6.32 -25.01 23.45
N ARG A 184 7.03 -24.12 22.75
CA ARG A 184 8.43 -24.36 22.37
C ARG A 184 9.43 -24.09 23.49
N THR A 185 9.11 -23.20 24.44
CA THR A 185 9.91 -23.07 25.67
C THR A 185 9.88 -24.34 26.52
N GLU A 186 8.81 -25.12 26.44
CA GLU A 186 8.69 -26.40 27.15
C GLU A 186 9.42 -27.54 26.41
N PHE A 187 9.44 -27.53 25.07
CA PHE A 187 9.95 -28.66 24.27
C PHE A 187 11.32 -28.47 23.59
N LEU A 188 11.84 -27.24 23.45
CA LEU A 188 12.85 -26.94 22.42
C LEU A 188 13.97 -26.00 22.87
N SER A 189 14.26 -25.91 24.17
CA SER A 189 15.41 -25.18 24.71
C SER A 189 16.76 -25.56 24.08
N ASN A 190 16.86 -26.71 23.38
CA ASN A 190 18.13 -27.24 22.89
C ASN A 190 18.40 -27.19 21.38
N HIS A 191 17.46 -26.78 20.49
CA HIS A 191 17.64 -27.04 19.03
C HIS A 191 17.54 -25.86 18.05
N LEU A 192 17.27 -24.63 18.48
CA LEU A 192 17.34 -23.47 17.57
C LEU A 192 18.19 -22.33 18.13
N SER A 193 19.04 -21.77 17.25
CA SER A 193 19.80 -20.55 17.54
C SER A 193 18.85 -19.39 17.88
N PRO A 194 18.98 -18.77 19.08
CA PRO A 194 18.10 -17.69 19.52
C PRO A 194 18.19 -16.43 18.62
N GLY A 195 19.28 -16.26 17.87
CA GLY A 195 19.52 -15.08 17.03
C GLY A 195 18.54 -14.92 15.87
N ASN A 196 18.30 -15.99 15.10
CA ASN A 196 17.40 -15.93 13.93
C ASN A 196 15.95 -15.64 14.34
N ARG A 197 15.53 -16.15 15.50
CA ARG A 197 14.20 -15.93 16.07
C ARG A 197 13.95 -14.45 16.39
N ARG A 198 14.91 -13.81 17.09
CA ARG A 198 14.80 -12.39 17.45
C ARG A 198 14.69 -11.50 16.20
N ARG A 199 15.42 -11.83 15.13
CA ARG A 199 15.38 -11.09 13.87
C ARG A 199 14.01 -11.17 13.18
N GLN A 200 13.39 -12.36 13.13
CA GLN A 200 12.06 -12.52 12.55
C GLN A 200 10.98 -11.79 13.36
N LEU A 201 11.07 -11.86 14.69
CA LEU A 201 10.19 -11.13 15.60
C LEU A 201 10.28 -9.62 15.41
N ASN A 202 11.50 -9.08 15.41
CA ASN A 202 11.72 -7.64 15.19
C ASN A 202 11.13 -7.18 13.85
N PHE A 203 11.23 -7.99 12.80
CA PHE A 203 10.66 -7.69 11.51
C PHE A 203 9.11 -7.68 11.54
N CYS A 204 8.50 -8.63 12.24
CA CYS A 204 7.05 -8.66 12.41
C CYS A 204 6.54 -7.47 13.23
N TYR A 205 7.26 -7.08 14.29
CA TYR A 205 6.96 -5.87 15.07
C TYR A 205 7.10 -4.60 14.24
N MET A 206 8.14 -4.49 13.41
CA MET A 206 8.35 -3.33 12.54
C MET A 206 7.15 -3.11 11.60
N LEU A 207 6.65 -4.17 10.97
CA LEU A 207 5.51 -4.10 10.04
C LEU A 207 4.17 -3.87 10.75
N MET A 208 4.02 -4.41 11.96
CA MET A 208 2.85 -4.11 12.79
C MET A 208 2.84 -2.63 13.18
N LEU A 209 4.00 -2.08 13.56
CA LEU A 209 4.14 -0.67 13.90
C LEU A 209 3.93 0.22 12.68
N GLU A 210 4.42 -0.18 11.51
CA GLU A 210 4.12 0.49 10.24
C GLU A 210 2.62 0.51 9.98
N SER A 211 1.91 -0.61 10.15
CA SER A 211 0.45 -0.67 10.00
C SER A 211 -0.28 0.17 11.06
N LEU A 212 0.19 0.13 12.31
CA LEU A 212 -0.39 0.88 13.42
C LEU A 212 -0.23 2.39 13.26
N VAL A 213 0.83 2.86 12.59
CA VAL A 213 1.04 4.27 12.26
C VAL A 213 0.29 4.64 10.99
N ALA A 214 0.36 3.81 9.96
CA ALA A 214 -0.26 4.08 8.67
C ALA A 214 -1.80 4.18 8.76
N ILE A 215 -2.44 3.35 9.58
CA ILE A 215 -3.91 3.33 9.72
C ILE A 215 -4.43 4.67 10.27
N PRO A 216 -4.03 5.14 11.47
CA PRO A 216 -4.44 6.44 11.98
C PRO A 216 -4.05 7.58 11.05
N SER A 217 -2.85 7.56 10.45
CA SER A 217 -2.44 8.59 9.50
C SER A 217 -3.36 8.65 8.28
N SER A 218 -3.73 7.49 7.71
CA SER A 218 -4.66 7.42 6.57
C SER A 218 -6.07 7.85 6.93
N ILE A 219 -6.56 7.51 8.13
CA ILE A 219 -7.87 7.95 8.64
C ILE A 219 -7.87 9.46 8.87
N LEU A 220 -6.82 9.98 9.50
CA LEU A 220 -6.66 11.42 9.72
C LEU A 220 -6.62 12.16 8.40
N GLN A 221 -5.82 11.69 7.45
CA GLN A 221 -5.72 12.30 6.12
C GLN A 221 -7.05 12.25 5.39
N ALA A 222 -7.74 11.11 5.37
CA ALA A 222 -9.08 11.01 4.79
C ALA A 222 -10.10 11.91 5.48
N PHE A 223 -9.98 12.11 6.80
CA PHE A 223 -10.82 13.04 7.55
C PHE A 223 -10.57 14.49 7.12
N TYR A 224 -9.30 14.89 7.02
CA TYR A 224 -8.89 16.22 6.57
C TYR A 224 -9.27 16.50 5.11
N ASP A 225 -9.13 15.50 4.23
CA ASP A 225 -9.43 15.59 2.80
C ASP A 225 -10.93 15.42 2.51
N SER A 226 -11.73 15.00 3.50
CA SER A 226 -13.15 14.79 3.27
C SER A 226 -13.86 16.12 2.97
N PRO A 227 -14.86 16.11 2.06
CA PRO A 227 -15.66 17.31 1.79
C PRO A 227 -16.40 17.82 3.03
N PHE A 228 -16.58 16.99 4.07
CA PHE A 228 -17.10 17.44 5.36
C PHE A 228 -16.24 18.52 5.97
N TRP A 229 -14.91 18.45 5.83
CA TRP A 229 -14.02 19.45 6.39
C TRP A 229 -14.03 20.76 5.60
N ASN A 230 -14.15 20.67 4.27
CA ASN A 230 -14.44 21.84 3.44
C ASN A 230 -15.80 22.47 3.78
N VAL A 231 -16.83 21.68 4.08
CA VAL A 231 -18.14 22.21 4.51
C VAL A 231 -18.04 22.92 5.86
N VAL A 232 -17.28 22.38 6.82
CA VAL A 232 -17.09 23.07 8.11
C VAL A 232 -16.29 24.36 7.94
N VAL A 233 -15.21 24.35 7.13
CA VAL A 233 -14.44 25.57 6.85
C VAL A 233 -15.29 26.63 6.13
N ILE A 234 -16.18 26.23 5.22
CA ILE A 234 -17.12 27.15 4.55
C ILE A 234 -18.19 27.69 5.53
N LEU A 235 -18.59 26.91 6.54
CA LEU A 235 -19.59 27.32 7.53
C LEU A 235 -19.01 28.19 8.64
N ASP A 236 -17.72 28.05 8.96
CA ASP A 236 -17.06 28.80 10.03
C ASP A 236 -16.52 30.18 9.60
N GLY A 237 -16.51 30.50 8.29
CA GLY A 237 -16.28 31.85 7.76
C GLY A 237 -14.85 32.19 7.37
#